data_AF-A0A9E4MCA4-F1
#
_entry.id   AF-A0A9E4MCA4-F1
#
_cell.length_a   1.000
_cell.length_b   1.000
_cell.length_c   1.000
_cell.angle_alpha   90.00
_cell.angle_beta   90.00
_cell.angle_gamma   90.00
#
_symmetry.space_group_name_H-M   'P 1'
#
loop_
_entity.id
_entity.type
_entity.pdbx_description
1 polymer ?
#
loop_
_entity_poly.entity_id
_entity_poly.type
_entity_poly.pdbx_seq_one_letter_code
_entity_poly.pdbx_strand_id
1 'polypeptide(L)'
;MVTAVTAEIVIDGSLDEAPWRQAPKIGDLVQRIPVAGATPTERTEVTLLYDEDNLYIGVMCYDSEPGQVLASQMARDASLNADDRLGIVLDTFRDQSNAFHFATNPAGAMVDGLVFANGETNDDWNGIWIVRTARTDAG
;
A
#
# COMPACT_ATOMS: atom_id res chain seq x y z
N MET A 1 -8.88 -10.67 6.67
CA MET A 1 -9.00 -10.54 8.14
C MET A 1 -8.21 -9.31 8.55
N VAL A 2 -8.63 -8.59 9.60
CA VAL A 2 -7.92 -7.43 10.15
C VAL A 2 -7.71 -7.72 11.64
N THR A 3 -6.51 -7.47 12.16
CA THR A 3 -6.15 -7.81 13.55
C THR A 3 -6.14 -6.57 14.42
N ALA A 4 -6.86 -6.60 15.54
CA ALA A 4 -6.83 -5.53 16.53
C ALA A 4 -5.49 -5.52 17.26
N VAL A 5 -4.95 -4.33 17.53
CA VAL A 5 -3.72 -4.14 18.32
C VAL A 5 -3.97 -3.15 19.44
N THR A 6 -3.26 -3.36 20.56
CA THR A 6 -3.29 -2.46 21.73
C THR A 6 -1.92 -1.86 22.05
N ALA A 7 -0.86 -2.39 21.43
CA ALA A 7 0.48 -1.82 21.50
C ALA A 7 0.63 -0.75 20.41
N GLU A 8 1.37 0.30 20.74
CA GLU A 8 1.75 1.32 19.77
C GLU A 8 2.54 0.68 18.62
N ILE A 9 2.13 1.01 17.39
CA ILE A 9 2.82 0.60 16.16
C ILE A 9 3.71 1.76 15.72
N VAL A 10 5.01 1.53 15.65
CA VAL A 10 5.94 2.54 15.16
C VAL A 10 5.91 2.52 13.63
N ILE A 11 5.69 3.67 13.01
CA ILE A 11 5.73 3.81 11.55
C ILE A 11 7.14 4.22 11.17
N ASP A 12 8.01 3.24 10.91
CA ASP A 12 9.41 3.43 10.51
C ASP A 12 9.80 2.75 9.18
N GLY A 13 8.90 1.94 8.62
CA GLY A 13 9.12 1.22 7.36
C GLY A 13 9.61 -0.23 7.56
N SER A 14 9.75 -0.68 8.82
CA SER A 14 9.97 -2.09 9.16
C SER A 14 8.65 -2.79 9.52
N LEU A 15 8.64 -4.11 9.37
CA LEU A 15 7.53 -5.00 9.75
C LEU A 15 7.99 -6.01 10.82
N ASP A 16 8.94 -5.62 11.66
CA ASP A 16 9.61 -6.48 12.63
C ASP A 16 8.79 -6.72 13.91
N GLU A 17 7.80 -5.89 14.20
CA GLU A 17 7.01 -6.04 15.42
C GLU A 17 6.15 -7.32 15.41
N ALA A 18 5.92 -7.86 16.59
CA ALA A 18 5.15 -9.10 16.75
C ALA A 18 3.76 -9.05 16.08
N PRO A 19 2.97 -7.95 16.17
CA PRO A 19 1.68 -7.87 15.50
C PRO A 19 1.75 -8.08 13.98
N TRP A 20 2.76 -7.53 13.30
CA TRP A 20 2.95 -7.71 11.85
C TRP A 20 3.22 -9.15 11.44
N ARG A 21 4.02 -9.86 12.24
CA ARG A 21 4.39 -11.26 11.99
C ARG A 21 3.28 -12.25 12.35
N GLN A 22 2.43 -11.91 13.32
CA GLN A 22 1.38 -12.80 13.82
C GLN A 22 0.05 -12.61 13.09
N ALA A 23 -0.21 -11.41 12.57
CA ALA A 23 -1.45 -11.15 11.87
C ALA A 23 -1.51 -11.91 10.52
N PRO A 24 -2.69 -12.44 10.16
CA PRO A 24 -2.88 -13.13 8.90
C PRO A 24 -2.66 -12.17 7.73
N LYS A 25 -2.07 -12.68 6.64
CA LYS A 25 -2.01 -11.96 5.37
C LYS A 25 -3.42 -11.89 4.75
N ILE A 26 -3.70 -10.87 3.94
CA ILE A 26 -5.05 -10.66 3.36
C ILE A 26 -5.48 -11.78 2.39
N GLY A 27 -4.54 -12.63 1.96
CA GLY A 27 -4.76 -13.75 1.06
C GLY A 27 -3.92 -13.63 -0.20
N ASP A 28 -4.19 -14.50 -1.18
CA ASP A 28 -3.49 -14.49 -2.46
C ASP A 28 -3.94 -13.29 -3.30
N LEU A 29 -2.97 -12.51 -3.75
CA LEU A 29 -3.18 -11.48 -4.76
C LEU A 29 -3.21 -12.11 -6.14
N VAL A 30 -3.88 -11.45 -7.08
CA VAL A 30 -3.99 -11.90 -8.47
C VAL A 30 -3.41 -10.86 -9.40
N GLN A 31 -2.78 -11.34 -10.46
CA GLN A 31 -2.28 -10.48 -11.51
C GLN A 31 -3.45 -9.90 -12.31
N ARG A 32 -3.42 -8.59 -12.57
CA ARG A 32 -4.38 -7.94 -13.47
C ARG A 32 -3.86 -7.86 -14.90
N ILE A 33 -2.56 -7.60 -15.06
CA ILE A 33 -1.85 -7.49 -16.33
C ILE A 33 -0.47 -8.14 -16.20
N PRO A 34 0.10 -8.71 -17.29
CA PRO A 34 -0.49 -8.85 -18.62
C PRO A 34 -1.52 -9.98 -18.72
N VAL A 35 -1.46 -10.98 -17.83
CA VAL A 35 -2.39 -12.11 -17.81
C VAL A 35 -3.29 -12.00 -16.59
N ALA A 36 -4.55 -11.62 -16.80
CA ALA A 36 -5.53 -11.45 -15.73
C ALA A 36 -5.85 -12.78 -15.03
N GLY A 37 -5.88 -12.76 -13.70
CA GLY A 37 -6.21 -13.91 -12.84
C GLY A 37 -5.06 -14.90 -12.62
N ALA A 38 -3.88 -14.69 -13.24
CA ALA A 38 -2.71 -15.51 -12.96
C ALA A 38 -2.11 -15.20 -11.58
N THR A 39 -1.25 -16.09 -11.08
CA THR A 39 -0.39 -15.80 -9.93
C THR A 39 0.51 -14.59 -10.26
N PRO A 40 0.64 -13.62 -9.35
CA PRO A 40 1.55 -12.49 -9.53
C PRO A 40 2.98 -12.95 -9.83
N THR A 41 3.64 -12.30 -10.80
CA THR A 41 5.06 -12.56 -11.10
C THR A 41 5.96 -12.16 -9.96
N GLU A 42 5.60 -11.08 -9.27
CA GLU A 42 6.27 -10.60 -8.06
C GLU A 42 5.33 -10.78 -6.87
N ARG A 43 5.87 -11.38 -5.81
CA ARG A 43 5.07 -11.70 -4.63
C ARG A 43 4.85 -10.42 -3.83
N THR A 44 3.62 -10.19 -3.39
CA THR A 44 3.32 -9.13 -2.43
C THR A 44 2.54 -9.71 -1.26
N GLU A 45 2.97 -9.40 -0.05
CA GLU A 45 2.25 -9.74 1.17
C GLU A 45 1.69 -8.47 1.80
N VAL A 46 0.41 -8.53 2.19
CA VAL A 46 -0.25 -7.41 2.88
C VAL A 46 -0.80 -7.91 4.20
N THR A 47 -0.57 -7.13 5.25
CA THR A 47 -1.10 -7.33 6.60
C THR A 47 -1.88 -6.09 7.02
N LEU A 48 -3.03 -6.29 7.64
CA LEU A 48 -3.88 -5.21 8.14
C LEU A 48 -4.00 -5.31 9.66
N LEU A 49 -3.63 -4.24 10.35
CA LEU A 49 -3.85 -4.06 11.79
C LEU A 49 -4.73 -2.84 12.02
N TYR A 50 -5.37 -2.75 13.17
CA TYR A 50 -6.12 -1.55 13.56
C TYR A 50 -6.15 -1.36 15.07
N ASP A 51 -6.30 -0.12 15.50
CA ASP A 51 -6.67 0.25 16.87
C ASP A 51 -7.92 1.15 16.86
N GLU A 52 -8.17 1.88 17.95
CA GLU A 52 -9.34 2.76 18.08
C GLU A 52 -9.30 3.95 17.10
N ASP A 53 -8.11 4.39 16.70
CA ASP A 53 -7.90 5.64 15.95
C ASP A 53 -7.34 5.40 14.53
N ASN A 54 -6.68 4.27 14.28
CA ASN A 54 -5.85 4.05 13.10
C ASN A 54 -6.12 2.71 12.40
N LEU A 55 -6.04 2.73 11.08
CA LEU A 55 -5.83 1.56 10.24
C LEU A 55 -4.36 1.50 9.82
N TYR A 56 -3.70 0.39 10.10
CA TYR A 56 -2.31 0.17 9.71
C TYR A 56 -2.24 -0.85 8.58
N ILE A 57 -1.46 -0.53 7.55
CA ILE A 57 -1.29 -1.36 6.35
C ILE A 57 0.21 -1.63 6.18
N GLY A 58 0.62 -2.86 6.49
CA GLY A 58 1.97 -3.34 6.28
C GLY A 58 2.05 -4.08 4.95
N VAL A 59 2.96 -3.67 4.07
CA VAL A 59 3.13 -4.30 2.75
C VAL A 59 4.59 -4.66 2.55
N MET A 60 4.84 -5.92 2.21
CA MET A 60 6.12 -6.40 1.72
C MET A 60 5.98 -6.71 0.23
N CYS A 61 6.61 -5.90 -0.60
CA CYS A 61 6.74 -6.14 -2.03
C CYS A 61 8.06 -6.87 -2.26
N TYR A 62 7.99 -8.12 -2.70
CA TYR A 62 9.17 -8.85 -3.13
C TYR A 62 9.43 -8.52 -4.60
N ASP A 63 10.70 -8.48 -4.98
CA ASP A 63 11.12 -8.29 -6.35
C ASP A 63 12.20 -9.35 -6.70
N SER A 64 12.14 -9.94 -7.88
CA SER A 64 13.15 -10.91 -8.34
C SER A 64 14.48 -10.24 -8.71
N GLU A 65 14.46 -8.93 -8.97
CA GLU A 65 15.61 -8.08 -9.23
C GLU A 65 15.61 -6.82 -8.32
N PRO A 66 15.73 -6.96 -6.98
CA PRO A 66 15.56 -5.85 -6.03
C PRO A 66 16.45 -4.65 -6.31
N GLY A 67 17.63 -4.86 -6.92
CA GLY A 67 18.54 -3.78 -7.32
C GLY A 67 18.03 -2.89 -8.45
N GLN A 68 17.03 -3.33 -9.21
CA GLN A 68 16.43 -2.59 -10.33
C GLN A 68 15.20 -1.77 -9.94
N VAL A 69 14.70 -1.91 -8.70
CA VAL A 69 13.55 -1.16 -8.20
C VAL A 69 13.77 0.35 -8.35
N LEU A 70 12.84 1.01 -9.05
CA LEU A 70 12.87 2.42 -9.42
C LEU A 70 12.06 3.27 -8.44
N ALA A 71 12.70 4.29 -7.89
CA ALA A 71 12.05 5.26 -7.02
C ALA A 71 12.70 6.64 -7.19
N SER A 72 12.33 7.33 -8.27
CA SER A 72 12.90 8.63 -8.63
C SER A 72 12.15 9.81 -8.01
N GLN A 73 10.87 9.64 -7.69
CA GLN A 73 10.03 10.70 -7.15
C GLN A 73 10.00 10.66 -5.63
N MET A 74 10.04 11.83 -4.99
CA MET A 74 9.88 11.98 -3.54
C MET A 74 8.86 13.06 -3.17
N ALA A 75 8.44 13.85 -4.16
CA ALA A 75 7.49 14.93 -3.94
C ALA A 75 6.09 14.37 -3.73
N ARG A 76 5.35 15.03 -2.83
CA ARG A 76 3.91 14.81 -2.68
C ARG A 76 3.21 15.15 -4.01
N ASP A 77 2.21 14.35 -4.37
CA ASP A 77 1.40 14.49 -5.58
C ASP A 77 2.19 14.38 -6.90
N ALA A 78 3.41 13.85 -6.85
CA ALA A 78 4.20 13.58 -8.04
C ALA A 78 3.64 12.39 -8.82
N SER A 79 3.77 12.44 -10.16
CA SER A 79 3.42 11.30 -11.00
C SER A 79 4.39 10.15 -10.78
N LEU A 80 3.89 9.03 -10.26
CA LEU A 80 4.67 7.81 -10.02
C LEU A 80 4.70 6.85 -11.22
N ASN A 81 4.40 7.32 -12.44
CA ASN A 81 4.24 6.43 -13.60
C ASN A 81 5.55 5.76 -14.08
N ALA A 82 6.70 6.36 -13.74
CA ALA A 82 8.02 5.83 -14.08
C ALA A 82 8.70 5.10 -12.91
N ASP A 83 8.04 5.03 -11.75
CA ASP A 83 8.55 4.39 -10.54
C ASP A 83 7.79 3.10 -10.27
N ASP A 84 8.43 2.18 -9.55
CA ASP A 84 7.72 1.10 -8.88
C ASP A 84 6.84 1.70 -7.78
N ARG A 85 5.59 1.24 -7.70
CA ARG A 85 4.62 1.85 -6.80
C ARG A 85 3.62 0.85 -6.24
N LEU A 86 3.17 1.14 -5.03
CA LEU A 86 2.06 0.50 -4.38
C LEU A 86 0.86 1.45 -4.39
N GLY A 87 -0.31 0.95 -4.77
CA GLY A 87 -1.58 1.66 -4.69
C GLY A 87 -2.56 0.94 -3.77
N ILE A 88 -3.29 1.70 -2.97
CA ILE A 88 -4.32 1.23 -2.04
C ILE A 88 -5.60 2.00 -2.33
N VAL A 89 -6.71 1.27 -2.51
CA VAL A 89 -8.04 1.85 -2.73
C VAL A 89 -8.98 1.32 -1.66
N LEU A 90 -9.61 2.21 -0.90
CA LEU A 90 -10.48 1.89 0.22
C LEU A 90 -11.90 2.42 -0.04
N ASP A 91 -12.83 1.52 -0.32
CA ASP A 91 -14.27 1.79 -0.27
C ASP A 91 -14.78 1.57 1.16
N THR A 92 -14.72 2.63 1.96
CA THR A 92 -15.08 2.58 3.39
C THR A 92 -16.59 2.54 3.63
N PHE A 93 -17.40 2.93 2.63
CA PHE A 93 -18.86 2.95 2.72
C PHE A 93 -19.52 1.74 2.05
N ARG A 94 -18.74 0.93 1.32
CA ARG A 94 -19.18 -0.22 0.52
C ARG A 94 -20.25 0.14 -0.51
N ASP A 95 -20.18 1.35 -1.05
CA ASP A 95 -21.14 1.82 -2.05
C ASP A 95 -20.71 1.49 -3.49
N GLN A 96 -19.50 0.95 -3.68
CA GLN A 96 -18.91 0.54 -4.96
C GLN A 96 -18.78 1.69 -5.98
N SER A 97 -18.91 2.94 -5.54
CA SER A 97 -18.85 4.12 -6.39
C SER A 97 -17.86 5.16 -5.88
N ASN A 98 -17.57 5.18 -4.57
CA ASN A 98 -16.66 6.11 -3.94
C ASN A 98 -15.56 5.37 -3.16
N ALA A 99 -14.32 5.87 -3.23
CA ALA A 99 -13.21 5.32 -2.46
C ALA A 99 -12.15 6.37 -2.17
N PHE A 100 -11.33 6.12 -1.15
CA PHE A 100 -10.06 6.82 -0.96
C PHE A 100 -8.97 6.08 -1.72
N HIS A 101 -8.11 6.83 -2.41
CA HIS A 101 -6.94 6.33 -3.09
C HIS A 101 -5.68 6.85 -2.41
N PHE A 102 -4.72 5.96 -2.19
CA PHE A 102 -3.39 6.27 -1.69
C PHE A 102 -2.37 5.53 -2.54
N ALA A 103 -1.26 6.18 -2.86
CA ALA A 103 -0.14 5.53 -3.51
C ALA A 103 1.20 6.03 -2.98
N THR A 104 2.18 5.14 -3.00
CA THR A 104 3.55 5.42 -2.59
C THR A 104 4.52 4.65 -3.46
N ASN A 105 5.78 5.06 -3.44
CA ASN A 105 6.91 4.37 -4.06
C ASN A 105 7.95 4.02 -2.98
N PRO A 106 9.00 3.25 -3.30
CA PRO A 106 10.06 2.91 -2.34
C PRO A 106 10.81 4.11 -1.74
N ALA A 107 10.73 5.29 -2.35
CA ALA A 107 11.32 6.53 -1.82
C ALA A 107 10.39 7.31 -0.89
N GLY A 108 9.18 6.79 -0.61
CA GLY A 108 8.23 7.37 0.34
C GLY A 108 7.44 8.55 -0.22
N ALA A 109 7.32 8.68 -1.54
CA ALA A 109 6.41 9.65 -2.15
C ALA A 109 4.97 9.42 -1.65
N MET A 110 4.21 10.49 -1.52
CA MET A 110 2.83 10.45 -1.04
C MET A 110 1.92 10.97 -2.15
N VAL A 111 1.00 10.14 -2.61
CA VAL A 111 -0.08 10.51 -3.53
C VAL A 111 -1.38 10.08 -2.90
N ASP A 112 -2.35 10.98 -2.80
CA ASP A 112 -3.68 10.66 -2.33
C ASP A 112 -4.77 11.34 -3.19
N GLY A 113 -6.00 10.84 -3.04
CA GLY A 113 -7.12 11.38 -3.77
C GLY A 113 -8.41 10.63 -3.46
N LEU A 114 -9.50 11.09 -4.09
CA LEU A 114 -10.79 10.43 -4.07
C LEU A 114 -11.06 9.77 -5.41
N VAL A 115 -11.61 8.57 -5.39
CA VAL A 115 -12.29 7.96 -6.53
C VAL A 115 -13.79 8.19 -6.34
N PHE A 116 -14.47 8.66 -7.38
CA PHE A 116 -15.91 8.88 -7.36
C PHE A 116 -16.51 8.61 -8.75
N ALA A 117 -17.85 8.66 -8.85
CA ALA A 117 -18.59 8.57 -10.12
C ALA A 117 -18.13 7.42 -11.06
N ASN A 118 -17.85 6.24 -10.50
CA ASN A 118 -17.40 5.04 -11.22
C ASN A 118 -16.02 5.15 -11.90
N GLY A 119 -15.10 5.94 -11.33
CA GLY A 119 -13.69 5.94 -11.73
C GLY A 119 -13.07 7.31 -12.03
N GLU A 120 -13.81 8.39 -11.82
CA GLU A 120 -13.23 9.74 -11.80
C GLU A 120 -12.36 9.91 -10.56
N THR A 121 -11.25 10.63 -10.70
CA THR A 121 -10.34 10.93 -9.58
C THR A 121 -10.33 12.41 -9.25
N ASN A 122 -10.27 12.72 -7.95
CA ASN A 122 -9.99 14.05 -7.44
C ASN A 122 -8.69 13.97 -6.64
N ASP A 123 -7.62 14.43 -7.26
CA ASP A 123 -6.26 14.41 -6.70
C ASP A 123 -5.97 15.65 -5.84
N ASP A 124 -6.92 16.60 -5.72
CA ASP A 124 -6.78 17.77 -4.82
C ASP A 124 -7.08 17.41 -3.36
N TRP A 125 -7.73 16.26 -3.11
CA TRP A 125 -8.04 15.81 -1.77
C TRP A 125 -6.79 15.33 -1.04
N ASN A 126 -6.57 15.85 0.17
CA ASN A 126 -5.41 15.52 0.99
C ASN A 126 -5.85 14.91 2.32
N GLY A 127 -5.51 13.64 2.54
CA GLY A 127 -5.84 12.88 3.74
C GLY A 127 -4.78 12.98 4.83
N ILE A 128 -5.15 12.56 6.04
CA ILE A 128 -4.20 12.33 7.14
C ILE A 128 -3.73 10.88 7.05
N TRP A 129 -2.50 10.70 6.58
CA TRP A 129 -1.84 9.40 6.57
C TRP A 129 -0.32 9.59 6.61
N ILE A 130 0.38 8.54 7.03
CA ILE A 130 1.83 8.51 7.12
C ILE A 130 2.31 7.28 6.37
N VAL A 131 3.41 7.43 5.63
CA VAL A 131 4.11 6.32 5.01
C VAL A 131 5.58 6.36 5.41
N ARG A 132 6.13 5.18 5.65
CA ARG A 132 7.57 4.94 5.73
C ARG A 132 7.88 3.69 4.93
N THR A 133 9.03 3.73 4.27
CA THR A 133 9.49 2.67 3.38
C THR A 133 10.91 2.29 3.77
N ALA A 134 11.24 1.03 3.57
CA ALA A 134 12.59 0.51 3.67
C ALA A 134 12.81 -0.40 2.46
N ARG A 135 14.03 -0.37 1.91
CA ARG A 135 14.47 -1.35 0.92
C ARG A 135 15.19 -2.48 1.64
N THR A 136 14.92 -3.69 1.20
CA THR A 136 15.54 -4.91 1.70
C THR A 136 16.25 -5.64 0.56
N ASP A 137 17.00 -6.69 0.89
CA ASP A 137 17.64 -7.56 -0.11
C ASP A 137 16.62 -8.37 -0.94
N ALA A 138 15.35 -8.39 -0.53
CA ALA A 138 14.27 -9.12 -1.20
C ALA A 138 13.30 -8.20 -1.98
N GLY A 139 13.48 -6.89 -1.89
CA GLY A 139 12.57 -5.86 -2.41
C GLY A 139 12.68 -4.56 -1.65
#